data_AF-A0A920P2M9-F1
#
_entry.id   AF-A0A920P2M9-F1
#
_cell.length_a   1.000
_cell.length_b   1.000
_cell.length_c   1.000
_cell.angle_alpha   90.00
_cell.angle_beta   90.00
_cell.angle_gamma   90.00
#
_symmetry.space_group_name_H-M   'P 1'
#
loop_
_entity.id
_entity.type
_entity.pdbx_description
1 polymer ?
#
loop_
_entity_poly.entity_id
_entity_poly.type
_entity_poly.pdbx_seq_one_letter_code
_entity_poly.pdbx_strand_id
1 'polypeptide(L)'
;MFDLQALAFSSDVTRVFSLKMGRDSSARVFAESGTDRPFHPASHHGGREEAILDFAKINRYHVSMLPYFLEKLQSIQEGDTHLLDKTMIIYGSPMADGNLHNHRRAPLFVAGGANGRLEGGLHLKTPDGTPMANAMLSLAHALGMDDMADFGDSTGELSLSMPASTLTSAGS
;
A
#
# COMPACT_ATOMS: atom_id res chain seq x y z
N MET A 1 15.77 5.62 -5.58
CA MET A 1 14.64 6.58 -5.53
C MET A 1 14.14 6.81 -4.11
N PHE A 2 14.15 5.81 -3.22
CA PHE A 2 13.72 5.99 -1.83
C PHE A 2 14.53 7.02 -1.04
N ASP A 3 15.86 7.07 -1.20
CA ASP A 3 16.68 8.11 -0.54
C ASP A 3 16.27 9.53 -0.93
N LEU A 4 15.96 9.77 -2.21
CA LEU A 4 15.55 11.09 -2.67
C LEU A 4 14.18 11.49 -2.12
N GLN A 5 13.25 10.54 -2.01
CA GLN A 5 11.94 10.79 -1.38
C GLN A 5 12.10 11.10 0.12
N ALA A 6 12.89 10.29 0.84
CA ALA A 6 13.16 10.53 2.25
C ALA A 6 13.83 11.89 2.48
N LEU A 7 14.83 12.23 1.66
CA LEU A 7 15.50 13.53 1.72
C LEU A 7 14.54 14.68 1.42
N ALA A 8 13.70 14.56 0.39
CA ALA A 8 12.75 15.61 0.03
C ALA A 8 11.71 15.84 1.14
N PHE A 9 11.27 14.79 1.83
CA PHE A 9 10.38 14.92 3.00
C PHE A 9 11.11 15.55 4.19
N SER A 10 12.31 15.05 4.53
CA SER A 10 13.05 15.54 5.70
C SER A 10 13.59 16.97 5.55
N SER A 11 13.70 17.47 4.31
CA SER A 11 14.11 18.84 4.01
C SER A 11 12.92 19.75 3.69
N ASP A 12 11.69 19.27 3.88
CA ASP A 12 10.46 20.01 3.62
C ASP A 12 10.34 20.57 2.19
N VAL A 13 10.91 19.86 1.22
CA VAL A 13 10.83 20.23 -0.21
C VAL A 13 9.45 19.89 -0.78
N THR A 14 8.81 18.83 -0.27
CA THR A 14 7.45 18.43 -0.64
C THR A 14 6.75 17.71 0.50
N ARG A 15 5.41 17.78 0.52
CA ARG A 15 4.54 17.02 1.43
C ARG A 15 4.00 15.74 0.80
N VAL A 16 4.13 15.57 -0.53
CA VAL A 16 3.53 14.46 -1.28
C VAL A 16 4.52 13.93 -2.33
N PHE A 17 4.54 12.61 -2.52
CA PHE A 17 5.19 11.94 -3.65
C PHE A 17 4.27 10.88 -4.24
N SER A 18 4.57 10.50 -5.49
CA SER A 18 4.04 9.27 -6.11
C SER A 18 5.18 8.58 -6.85
N LEU A 19 5.38 7.29 -6.58
CA LEU A 19 6.41 6.49 -7.23
C LEU A 19 5.81 5.22 -7.82
N LYS A 20 5.97 5.07 -9.14
CA LYS A 20 5.71 3.80 -9.82
C LYS A 20 7.00 2.98 -9.88
N MET A 21 6.99 1.79 -9.29
CA MET A 21 8.18 0.93 -9.19
C MET A 21 8.67 0.39 -10.56
N GLY A 22 7.79 0.36 -11.56
CA GLY A 22 8.13 -0.05 -12.92
C GLY A 22 6.96 0.11 -13.89
N ARG A 23 7.22 0.04 -15.19
CA ARG A 23 6.17 0.06 -16.22
C ARG A 23 5.49 -1.31 -16.30
N ASP A 24 4.15 -1.34 -16.35
CA ASP A 24 3.40 -2.61 -16.30
C ASP A 24 3.65 -3.54 -17.49
N SER A 25 3.96 -2.97 -18.66
CA SER A 25 4.33 -3.73 -19.87
C SER A 25 5.84 -3.92 -20.02
N SER A 26 6.61 -3.80 -18.93
CA SER A 26 8.05 -3.93 -18.95
C SER A 26 8.50 -5.36 -19.24
N ALA A 27 9.37 -5.54 -20.24
CA ALA A 27 10.07 -6.79 -20.48
C ALA A 27 11.40 -6.90 -19.68
N ARG A 28 11.58 -6.05 -18.66
CA ARG A 28 12.77 -6.09 -17.80
C ARG A 28 12.81 -7.38 -16.98
N VAL A 29 13.99 -7.98 -16.91
CA VAL A 29 14.32 -9.05 -15.98
C VAL A 29 14.85 -8.43 -14.68
N PHE A 30 14.40 -8.97 -13.55
CA PHE A 30 14.86 -8.60 -12.22
C PHE A 30 15.59 -9.80 -11.63
N ALA A 31 16.86 -9.98 -11.98
CA ALA A 31 17.62 -11.19 -11.65
C ALA A 31 17.70 -11.44 -10.13
N GLU A 32 17.74 -10.36 -9.34
CA GLU A 32 17.76 -10.38 -7.88
C GLU A 32 16.47 -10.97 -7.27
N SER A 33 15.39 -11.09 -8.06
CA SER A 33 14.19 -11.81 -7.64
C SER A 33 14.36 -13.33 -7.62
N GLY A 34 15.42 -13.87 -8.23
CA GLY A 34 15.63 -15.32 -8.33
C GLY A 34 14.91 -15.98 -9.51
N THR A 35 14.59 -15.20 -10.55
CA THR A 35 14.11 -15.68 -11.86
C THR A 35 14.71 -14.83 -12.98
N ASP A 36 14.90 -15.43 -14.15
CA ASP A 36 15.31 -14.78 -15.39
C ASP A 36 14.12 -14.36 -16.26
N ARG A 37 12.89 -14.61 -15.79
CA ARG A 37 11.67 -14.23 -16.53
C ARG A 37 11.51 -12.70 -16.57
N PRO A 38 11.11 -12.15 -17.73
CA PRO A 38 10.75 -10.74 -17.82
C PRO A 38 9.41 -10.47 -17.10
N PHE A 39 9.30 -9.32 -16.42
CA PHE A 39 8.17 -9.00 -15.54
C PHE A 39 6.80 -9.12 -16.21
N HIS A 40 6.56 -8.42 -17.33
CA HIS A 40 5.25 -8.42 -17.97
C HIS A 40 4.86 -9.81 -18.52
N PRO A 41 5.70 -10.53 -19.29
CA PRO A 41 5.33 -11.87 -19.75
C PRO A 41 5.13 -12.87 -18.60
N ALA A 42 5.83 -12.73 -17.47
CA ALA A 42 5.66 -13.60 -16.32
C ALA A 42 4.27 -13.49 -15.67
N SER A 43 3.60 -12.34 -15.78
CA SER A 43 2.24 -12.19 -15.26
C SER A 43 1.23 -13.02 -16.05
N HIS A 44 1.52 -13.40 -17.30
CA HIS A 44 0.68 -14.27 -18.15
C HIS A 44 0.98 -15.76 -17.90
N HIS A 45 0.88 -16.18 -16.63
CA HIS A 45 1.29 -17.51 -16.17
C HIS A 45 0.37 -18.66 -16.64
N GLY A 46 -0.80 -18.36 -17.21
CA GLY A 46 -1.73 -19.34 -17.77
C GLY A 46 -2.30 -20.33 -16.76
N GLY A 47 -2.41 -19.90 -15.49
CA GLY A 47 -2.89 -20.74 -14.38
C GLY A 47 -1.95 -21.89 -13.96
N ARG A 48 -0.73 -21.98 -14.50
CA ARG A 48 0.23 -23.03 -14.14
C ARG A 48 0.93 -22.68 -12.83
N GLU A 49 0.86 -23.58 -11.84
CA GLU A 49 1.41 -23.37 -10.49
C GLU A 49 2.88 -22.95 -10.51
N GLU A 50 3.73 -23.65 -11.26
CA GLU A 50 5.16 -23.31 -11.39
C GLU A 50 5.36 -21.86 -11.86
N ALA A 51 4.61 -21.44 -12.89
CA ALA A 51 4.70 -20.09 -13.43
C ALA A 51 4.13 -19.03 -12.48
N ILE A 52 3.09 -19.38 -11.70
CA ILE A 52 2.55 -18.52 -10.64
C ILE A 52 3.62 -18.29 -9.57
N LEU A 53 4.25 -19.36 -9.10
CA LEU A 53 5.31 -19.28 -8.09
C LEU A 53 6.53 -18.52 -8.59
N ASP A 54 6.86 -18.64 -9.89
CA ASP A 54 7.95 -17.88 -10.49
C ASP A 54 7.63 -16.38 -10.59
N PHE A 55 6.41 -16.00 -11.00
CA PHE A 55 5.97 -14.60 -10.96
C PHE A 55 5.91 -14.05 -9.53
N ALA A 56 5.51 -14.88 -8.56
CA ALA A 56 5.48 -14.50 -7.14
C ALA A 56 6.88 -14.11 -6.61
N LYS A 57 7.96 -14.67 -7.15
CA LYS A 57 9.32 -14.25 -6.80
C LYS A 57 9.58 -12.77 -7.16
N ILE A 58 9.16 -12.34 -8.36
CA ILE A 58 9.31 -10.95 -8.80
C ILE A 58 8.47 -10.01 -7.92
N ASN A 59 7.23 -10.38 -7.61
CA ASN A 59 6.38 -9.60 -6.72
C ASN A 59 6.98 -9.49 -5.31
N ARG A 60 7.51 -10.59 -4.77
CA ARG A 60 8.21 -10.60 -3.47
C ARG A 60 9.42 -9.68 -3.48
N TYR A 61 10.21 -9.70 -4.56
CA TYR A 61 11.35 -8.78 -4.72
C TYR A 61 10.92 -7.31 -4.72
N HIS A 62 9.83 -6.97 -5.40
CA HIS A 62 9.31 -5.59 -5.36
C HIS A 62 8.88 -5.16 -3.97
N VAL A 63 8.15 -6.01 -3.25
CA VAL A 63 7.70 -5.72 -1.88
C VAL A 63 8.87 -5.69 -0.89
N SER A 64 9.90 -6.53 -1.09
CA SER A 64 11.07 -6.58 -0.19
C SER A 64 11.93 -5.31 -0.23
N MET A 65 11.72 -4.41 -1.19
CA MET A 65 12.39 -3.11 -1.20
C MET A 65 11.75 -2.09 -0.24
N LEU A 66 10.49 -2.31 0.18
CA LEU A 66 9.76 -1.36 1.04
C LEU A 66 10.30 -1.25 2.46
N PRO A 67 10.71 -2.33 3.16
CA PRO A 67 11.28 -2.24 4.50
C PRO A 67 12.41 -1.21 4.60
N TYR A 68 13.32 -1.19 3.61
CA TYR A 68 14.39 -0.20 3.55
C TYR A 68 13.87 1.25 3.58
N PHE A 69 12.80 1.54 2.83
CA PHE A 69 12.23 2.89 2.80
C PHE A 69 11.55 3.24 4.13
N LEU A 70 10.79 2.30 4.70
CA LEU A 70 10.12 2.51 5.98
C LEU A 70 11.15 2.71 7.11
N GLU A 71 12.20 1.88 7.17
CA GLU A 71 13.31 2.01 8.11
C GLU A 71 14.05 3.34 7.94
N LYS A 72 14.23 3.80 6.70
CA LYS A 72 14.83 5.12 6.41
C LYS A 72 13.99 6.26 6.96
N LEU A 73 12.66 6.21 6.80
CA LEU A 73 11.77 7.23 7.38
C LEU A 73 11.71 7.13 8.91
N GLN A 74 11.76 5.92 9.46
CA GLN A 74 11.81 5.71 10.91
C GLN A 74 13.11 6.26 11.52
N SER A 75 14.24 6.19 10.81
CA SER A 75 15.53 6.65 11.36
C SER A 75 15.69 8.17 11.37
N ILE A 76 14.79 8.92 10.73
CA ILE A 76 14.82 10.39 10.68
C ILE A 76 13.96 10.94 11.82
N GLN A 77 14.58 11.68 12.73
CA GLN A 77 13.88 12.41 13.77
C GLN A 77 13.23 13.67 13.18
N GLU A 78 11.95 13.89 13.45
CA GLU A 78 11.17 15.04 12.98
C GLU A 78 10.36 15.59 14.17
N GLY A 79 10.87 16.63 14.84
CA GLY A 79 10.33 17.12 16.10
C GLY A 79 10.38 16.06 17.21
N ASP A 80 9.23 15.76 17.82
CA ASP A 80 9.13 14.84 18.98
C ASP A 80 9.02 13.36 18.61
N THR A 81 8.96 13.03 17.32
CA THR A 81 8.77 11.65 16.83
C THR A 81 9.55 11.42 15.53
N HIS A 82 9.38 10.25 14.91
CA HIS A 82 10.06 9.91 13.67
C HIS A 82 9.25 10.35 12.45
N LEU A 83 9.93 10.55 11.32
CA LEU A 83 9.28 10.98 10.09
C LEU A 83 8.24 9.96 9.59
N LEU A 84 8.47 8.65 9.80
CA LEU A 84 7.47 7.62 9.49
C LEU A 84 6.17 7.77 10.29
N ASP A 85 6.26 8.15 11.57
CA ASP A 85 5.10 8.34 12.45
C ASP A 85 4.24 9.53 11.99
N LYS A 86 4.84 10.51 11.32
CA LYS A 86 4.16 11.68 10.73
C LYS A 86 3.68 11.46 9.30
N THR A 87 4.06 10.35 8.66
CA THR A 87 3.80 10.10 7.24
C THR A 87 2.67 9.09 7.07
N MET A 88 1.90 9.23 5.98
CA MET A 88 0.97 8.22 5.48
C MET A 88 1.51 7.67 4.15
N ILE A 89 1.63 6.36 4.04
CA ILE A 89 2.10 5.68 2.82
C ILE A 89 1.03 4.71 2.37
N ILE A 90 0.60 4.84 1.11
CA ILE A 90 -0.27 3.89 0.44
C ILE A 90 0.56 3.15 -0.60
N TYR A 91 0.51 1.82 -0.58
CA TYR A 91 1.17 0.99 -1.58
C TYR A 91 0.26 -0.15 -2.01
N GLY A 92 0.29 -0.47 -3.29
CA GLY A 92 -0.51 -1.54 -3.84
C GLY A 92 -0.20 -1.84 -5.29
N SER A 93 -1.07 -2.64 -5.87
CA SER A 93 -1.04 -3.00 -7.30
C SER A 93 -2.33 -2.54 -7.97
N PRO A 94 -2.29 -2.13 -9.26
CA PRO A 94 -3.50 -1.88 -10.04
C PRO A 94 -4.28 -3.16 -10.38
N MET A 95 -3.70 -4.34 -10.14
CA MET A 95 -4.30 -5.65 -10.45
C MET A 95 -4.01 -6.67 -9.36
N ALA A 96 -5.00 -7.52 -9.04
CA ALA A 96 -4.80 -8.65 -8.12
C ALA A 96 -4.22 -9.87 -8.84
N ASP A 97 -4.67 -10.09 -10.08
CA ASP A 97 -4.21 -11.16 -10.95
C ASP A 97 -3.86 -10.57 -12.31
N GLY A 98 -2.56 -10.59 -12.63
CA GLY A 98 -2.04 -10.08 -13.90
C GLY A 98 -2.34 -10.99 -15.10
N ASN A 99 -2.60 -12.28 -14.89
CA ASN A 99 -2.95 -13.22 -15.96
C ASN A 99 -4.37 -12.96 -16.47
N LEU A 100 -5.28 -12.61 -15.58
CA LEU A 100 -6.67 -12.27 -15.92
C LEU A 100 -6.88 -10.77 -16.17
N HIS A 101 -5.85 -9.94 -15.99
CA HIS A 101 -5.96 -8.49 -15.98
C HIS A 101 -7.06 -7.98 -15.05
N ASN A 102 -7.26 -8.63 -13.89
CA ASN A 102 -8.39 -8.33 -13.03
C ASN A 102 -8.04 -7.30 -11.95
N HIS A 103 -9.03 -6.48 -11.60
CA HIS A 103 -8.93 -5.42 -10.60
C HIS A 103 -9.66 -5.77 -9.29
N ARG A 104 -10.02 -7.06 -9.11
CA ARG A 104 -10.83 -7.51 -7.97
C ARG A 104 -9.92 -7.91 -6.83
N ARG A 105 -10.13 -7.33 -5.64
CA ARG A 105 -9.30 -7.59 -4.45
C ARG A 105 -7.82 -7.29 -4.68
N ALA A 106 -7.52 -6.22 -5.41
CA ALA A 106 -6.15 -5.79 -5.60
C ALA A 106 -5.50 -5.46 -4.25
N PRO A 107 -4.24 -5.86 -4.03
CA PRO A 107 -3.57 -5.65 -2.75
C PRO A 107 -3.36 -4.16 -2.52
N LEU A 108 -3.74 -3.70 -1.33
CA LEU A 108 -3.52 -2.36 -0.82
C LEU A 108 -3.04 -2.51 0.62
N PHE A 109 -1.93 -1.88 0.97
CA PHE A 109 -1.53 -1.71 2.36
C PHE A 109 -1.26 -0.24 2.64
N VAL A 110 -1.45 0.13 3.89
CA VAL A 110 -1.15 1.45 4.43
C VAL A 110 -0.09 1.30 5.51
N ALA A 111 0.89 2.20 5.52
CA ALA A 111 1.95 2.25 6.51
C ALA A 111 2.23 3.68 6.98
N GLY A 112 2.85 3.80 8.15
CA GLY A 112 3.10 5.08 8.83
C GLY A 112 1.97 5.46 9.80
N GLY A 113 2.25 6.45 10.64
CA GLY A 113 1.33 6.86 11.71
C GLY A 113 0.37 7.98 11.32
N ALA A 114 0.61 8.67 10.20
CA ALA A 114 -0.14 9.85 9.77
C ALA A 114 -0.35 10.86 10.92
N ASN A 115 0.68 11.06 11.74
CA ASN A 115 0.65 11.90 12.94
C ASN A 115 -0.45 11.50 13.95
N GLY A 116 -0.62 10.20 14.17
CA GLY A 116 -1.59 9.62 15.10
C GLY A 116 -3.00 9.46 14.53
N ARG A 117 -3.20 9.69 13.22
CA ARG A 117 -4.51 9.52 12.56
C ARG A 117 -4.79 8.08 12.14
N LEU A 118 -3.78 7.20 12.14
CA LEU A 118 -3.91 5.79 11.81
C LEU A 118 -3.62 4.90 13.02
N GLU A 119 -4.56 4.01 13.36
CA GLU A 119 -4.42 3.07 14.49
C GLU A 119 -3.31 2.04 14.24
N GLY A 120 -3.18 1.57 12.99
CA GLY A 120 -2.23 0.52 12.63
C GLY A 120 -2.62 -0.87 13.16
N GLY A 121 -1.83 -1.90 12.82
CA GLY A 121 -2.08 -3.27 13.29
C GLY A 121 -3.36 -3.93 12.75
N LEU A 122 -3.96 -3.37 11.68
CA LEU A 122 -5.23 -3.83 11.13
C LEU A 122 -5.06 -4.76 9.93
N HIS A 123 -5.96 -5.74 9.82
CA HIS A 123 -6.22 -6.47 8.58
C HIS A 123 -7.71 -6.44 8.28
N LEU A 124 -8.10 -5.64 7.30
CA LEU A 124 -9.49 -5.36 6.98
C LEU A 124 -9.91 -6.15 5.72
N LYS A 125 -10.89 -7.04 5.88
CA LYS A 125 -11.56 -7.71 4.77
C LYS A 125 -12.93 -7.10 4.56
N THR A 126 -13.11 -6.42 3.43
CA THR A 126 -14.38 -5.81 3.05
C THR A 126 -15.30 -6.81 2.33
N PRO A 127 -16.62 -6.57 2.31
CA PRO A 127 -17.54 -7.30 1.44
C PRO A 127 -17.15 -7.21 -0.03
N ASP A 128 -17.51 -8.23 -0.79
CA ASP A 128 -17.27 -8.26 -2.24
C ASP A 128 -17.96 -7.10 -2.93
N GLY A 129 -17.26 -6.46 -3.87
CA GLY A 129 -17.77 -5.29 -4.58
C GLY A 129 -17.56 -3.96 -3.86
N THR A 130 -17.00 -3.96 -2.63
CA THR A 130 -16.59 -2.71 -1.97
C THR A 130 -15.51 -2.00 -2.82
N PRO A 131 -15.73 -0.75 -3.26
CA PRO A 131 -14.72 -0.01 -4.02
C PRO A 131 -13.46 0.23 -3.20
N MET A 132 -12.29 0.05 -3.81
CA MET A 132 -11.01 0.42 -3.19
C MET A 132 -10.98 1.91 -2.84
N ALA A 133 -11.68 2.72 -3.62
CA ALA A 133 -11.82 4.14 -3.42
C ALA A 133 -12.43 4.51 -2.05
N ASN A 134 -13.22 3.64 -1.42
CA ASN A 134 -13.74 3.90 -0.06
C ASN A 134 -12.60 4.01 0.96
N ALA A 135 -11.54 3.19 0.82
CA ALA A 135 -10.34 3.31 1.66
C ALA A 135 -9.58 4.61 1.36
N MET A 136 -9.48 4.99 0.08
CA MET A 136 -8.79 6.22 -0.32
C MET A 136 -9.51 7.48 0.18
N LEU A 137 -10.84 7.50 0.16
CA LEU A 137 -11.64 8.58 0.73
C LEU A 137 -11.38 8.75 2.23
N SER A 138 -11.42 7.65 2.99
CA SER A 138 -11.11 7.69 4.43
C SER A 138 -9.67 8.12 4.73
N LEU A 139 -8.72 7.76 3.88
CA LEU A 139 -7.33 8.22 4.01
C LEU A 139 -7.19 9.73 3.69
N ALA A 140 -7.94 10.25 2.71
CA ALA A 140 -7.99 11.68 2.42
C ALA A 140 -8.56 12.47 3.61
N HIS A 141 -9.63 12.00 4.23
CA HIS A 141 -10.19 12.58 5.45
C HIS A 141 -9.21 12.50 6.64
N ALA A 142 -8.49 11.39 6.78
CA ALA A 142 -7.44 11.28 7.80
C ALA A 142 -6.34 12.34 7.63
N LEU A 143 -6.09 12.80 6.40
CA LEU A 143 -5.19 13.92 6.07
C LEU A 143 -5.84 15.32 6.22
N GLY A 144 -7.11 15.41 6.63
CA GLY A 144 -7.83 16.65 6.90
C GLY A 144 -8.65 17.20 5.73
N MET A 145 -8.89 16.39 4.69
CA MET A 145 -9.75 16.77 3.55
C MET A 145 -11.23 16.49 3.86
N ASP A 146 -11.72 16.95 5.02
CA ASP A 146 -13.02 16.56 5.58
C ASP A 146 -14.23 17.01 4.74
N ASP A 147 -14.03 17.90 3.77
CA ASP A 147 -15.04 18.40 2.83
C ASP A 147 -15.14 17.57 1.54
N MET A 148 -14.29 16.56 1.38
CA MET A 148 -14.29 15.69 0.21
C MET A 148 -15.48 14.74 0.23
N ALA A 149 -16.49 14.98 -0.62
CA ALA A 149 -17.70 14.15 -0.62
C ALA A 149 -17.47 12.73 -1.19
N ASP A 150 -16.59 12.61 -2.17
CA ASP A 150 -16.29 11.35 -2.86
C ASP A 150 -14.87 11.36 -3.44
N PHE A 151 -14.36 10.17 -3.75
CA PHE A 151 -13.14 9.96 -4.51
C PHE A 151 -13.37 8.82 -5.51
N GLY A 152 -13.19 9.07 -6.81
CA GLY A 152 -13.31 8.02 -7.83
C GLY A 152 -14.69 7.37 -7.85
N ASP A 153 -14.74 6.05 -7.62
CA ASP A 153 -15.98 5.26 -7.53
C ASP A 153 -16.39 4.95 -6.09
N SER A 154 -15.93 5.75 -5.11
CA SER A 154 -16.27 5.54 -3.71
C SER A 154 -17.78 5.64 -3.50
N THR A 155 -18.34 4.72 -2.72
CA THR A 155 -19.75 4.74 -2.29
C THR A 155 -19.91 5.17 -0.83
N GLY A 156 -18.82 5.57 -0.18
CA GLY A 156 -18.74 5.94 1.22
C GLY A 156 -17.35 5.68 1.79
N GLU A 157 -17.20 5.87 3.09
CA GLU A 157 -15.94 5.63 3.81
C GLU A 157 -15.75 4.17 4.21
N LEU A 158 -14.49 3.74 4.31
CA LEU A 158 -14.11 2.50 4.96
C LEU A 158 -13.57 2.79 6.36
N SER A 159 -14.14 2.18 7.39
CA SER A 159 -13.61 2.29 8.76
C SER A 159 -12.17 1.77 8.83
N LEU A 160 -11.23 2.65 9.20
CA LEU A 160 -9.80 2.34 9.36
C LEU A 160 -9.40 2.13 10.82
N SER A 161 -10.34 1.60 11.61
CA SER A 161 -10.18 1.31 13.03
C SER A 161 -10.69 -0.08 13.35
N MET A 162 -10.23 -0.66 14.46
CA MET A 162 -10.83 -1.89 14.97
C MET A 162 -12.30 -1.64 15.32
N PRO A 163 -13.22 -2.56 14.96
CA PRO A 163 -14.57 -2.48 15.48
C PRO A 163 -14.49 -2.52 17.01
N ALA A 164 -15.14 -1.55 17.68
CA ALA A 164 -15.20 -1.51 19.13
C ALA A 164 -15.67 -2.88 19.62
N SER A 165 -14.81 -3.60 20.34
CA SER A 165 -15.22 -4.82 21.03
C SER A 165 -16.42 -4.45 21.89
N THR A 166 -17.58 -5.04 21.60
CA THR A 166 -18.68 -5.05 22.55
C THR A 166 -18.19 -5.84 23.75
N LEU A 167 -17.54 -5.14 24.70
CA LEU A 167 -17.41 -5.59 26.07
C LEU A 167 -18.84 -5.73 26.58
N THR A 168 -19.44 -6.89 26.34
CA THR A 168 -20.54 -7.37 27.16
C THR A 168 -19.95 -7.44 28.56
N SER A 169 -20.24 -6.42 29.36
CA SER A 169 -20.19 -6.51 30.80
C SER A 169 -21.10 -7.66 31.19
N ALA A 170 -20.54 -8.87 31.27
CA ALA A 170 -21.15 -9.96 32.00
C ALA A 170 -21.07 -9.55 33.48
N GLY A 171 -22.07 -8.79 33.92
CA GLY A 171 -22.29 -8.54 35.32
C GLY A 171 -22.75 -9.84 35.98
N SER A 172 -21.97 -10.30 36.96
CA SER A 172 -22.37 -10.63 38.34
C SER A 172 -21.22 -11.35 39.01
#